data_AF-A0A2G9V0K0-F1
#
_entry.id   AF-A0A2G9V0K0-F1
#
_cell.length_a   1.000
_cell.length_b   1.000
_cell.length_c   1.000
_cell.angle_alpha   90.00
_cell.angle_beta   90.00
_cell.angle_gamma   90.00
#
_symmetry.space_group_name_H-M   'P 1'
#
loop_
_entity.id
_entity.type
_entity.pdbx_description
1 polymer ?
#
loop_
_entity_poly.entity_id
_entity_poly.type
_entity_poly.pdbx_seq_one_letter_code
_entity_poly.pdbx_strand_id
1 'polypeptide(L)'
;MMERTRRHPALVSEYVDELIECLDNGVRGCLTEATVKVIQKMSVDFPGDVGVFSPLILNHMILKPGECCYYAAEELHAYLSGECVECVGCSNNTIRAAMTPKFIDRDALCEVLNYRMTPPEDYLVPATPLADYPGVDEYSPDCKDFQLHRIREIMATMPTKKPIFTIDDFVGKAFAVDSEMDGFI
;
A
#
# COMPACT_ATOMS: atom_id res chain seq x y z
N MET A 1 -17.09 -10.65 23.72
CA MET A 1 -16.05 -11.33 22.93
C MET A 1 -14.70 -10.62 23.05
N MET A 2 -14.65 -9.29 22.92
CA MET A 2 -13.44 -8.45 23.10
C MET A 2 -12.78 -8.50 24.49
N GLU A 3 -13.52 -8.87 25.54
CA GLU A 3 -13.00 -8.90 26.92
C GLU A 3 -12.18 -10.16 27.26
N ARG A 4 -12.36 -11.26 26.50
CA ARG A 4 -11.66 -12.55 26.74
C ARG A 4 -10.21 -12.54 26.25
N THR A 5 -9.95 -11.92 25.10
CA THR A 5 -8.61 -11.78 24.51
C THR A 5 -7.71 -10.82 25.28
N ARG A 6 -8.26 -9.88 26.07
CA ARG A 6 -7.48 -9.04 27.00
C ARG A 6 -6.80 -9.83 28.13
N ARG A 7 -7.22 -11.07 28.42
CA ARG A 7 -6.76 -11.85 29.59
C ARG A 7 -5.89 -13.08 29.26
N HIS A 8 -5.72 -13.45 27.99
CA HIS A 8 -4.96 -14.65 27.60
C HIS A 8 -4.16 -14.40 26.31
N PRO A 9 -2.93 -13.84 26.41
CA PRO A 9 -2.09 -13.60 25.23
C PRO A 9 -1.76 -14.87 24.44
N ALA A 10 -1.82 -16.05 25.06
CA ALA A 10 -1.65 -17.34 24.40
C ALA A 10 -2.70 -17.62 23.30
N LEU A 11 -3.92 -17.08 23.43
CA LEU A 11 -5.01 -17.35 22.48
C LEU A 11 -4.72 -16.87 21.06
N VAL A 12 -4.02 -15.73 20.90
CA VAL A 12 -3.71 -15.23 19.56
C VAL A 12 -2.75 -16.19 18.86
N SER A 13 -1.72 -16.66 19.57
CA SER A 13 -0.78 -17.63 19.03
C SER A 13 -1.48 -18.93 18.66
N GLU A 14 -2.34 -19.47 19.54
CA GLU A 14 -3.11 -20.68 19.28
C GLU A 14 -3.97 -20.54 18.01
N TYR A 15 -4.67 -19.42 17.83
CA TYR A 15 -5.46 -19.19 16.61
C TYR A 15 -4.62 -18.97 15.36
N VAL A 16 -3.42 -18.39 15.49
CA VAL A 16 -2.48 -18.28 14.37
C VAL A 16 -2.04 -19.67 13.95
N ASP A 17 -1.66 -20.53 14.90
CA ASP A 17 -1.23 -21.90 14.63
C ASP A 17 -2.36 -22.70 13.96
N GLU A 18 -3.60 -22.61 14.46
CA GLU A 18 -4.77 -23.23 13.85
C GLU A 18 -5.04 -22.73 12.42
N LEU A 19 -4.91 -21.42 12.18
CA LEU A 19 -5.07 -20.85 10.84
C LEU A 19 -4.01 -21.39 9.88
N ILE A 20 -2.74 -21.42 10.30
CA ILE A 20 -1.65 -21.94 9.46
C ILE A 20 -1.84 -23.42 9.17
N GLU A 21 -2.22 -24.23 10.16
CA GLU A 21 -2.52 -25.64 9.94
C GLU A 21 -3.67 -25.84 8.94
N CYS A 22 -4.73 -25.03 9.03
CA CYS A 22 -5.83 -25.07 8.05
C CYS A 22 -5.33 -24.76 6.63
N LEU A 23 -4.52 -23.71 6.48
CA LEU A 23 -3.99 -23.27 5.19
C LEU A 23 -3.02 -24.30 4.59
N ASP A 24 -2.15 -24.89 5.41
CA ASP A 24 -1.19 -25.93 5.00
C ASP A 24 -1.91 -27.22 4.55
N ASN A 25 -3.06 -27.52 5.15
CA ASN A 25 -3.95 -28.61 4.74
C ASN A 25 -4.85 -28.26 3.54
N GLY A 26 -4.68 -27.08 2.93
CA GLY A 26 -5.42 -26.64 1.75
C GLY A 26 -6.81 -26.05 2.02
N VAL A 27 -7.16 -25.82 3.29
CA VAL A 27 -8.44 -25.20 3.69
C VAL A 27 -8.32 -23.67 3.62
N ARG A 28 -8.42 -23.11 2.41
CA ARG A 28 -8.24 -21.66 2.17
C ARG A 28 -9.52 -20.84 1.93
N GLY A 29 -10.68 -21.50 1.78
CA GLY A 29 -11.94 -20.80 1.47
C GLY A 29 -11.85 -19.96 0.20
N CYS A 30 -12.17 -18.66 0.29
CA CYS A 30 -12.10 -17.71 -0.82
C CYS A 30 -10.71 -17.07 -1.02
N LEU A 31 -9.76 -17.31 -0.12
CA LEU A 31 -8.42 -16.70 -0.22
C LEU A 31 -7.71 -17.16 -1.48
N THR A 32 -7.03 -16.24 -2.14
CA THR A 32 -6.14 -16.57 -3.27
C THR A 32 -4.86 -17.23 -2.76
N GLU A 33 -4.22 -18.06 -3.59
CA GLU A 33 -2.92 -18.67 -3.27
C GLU A 33 -1.85 -17.62 -2.89
N ALA A 34 -1.89 -16.44 -3.52
CA ALA A 34 -1.00 -15.35 -3.18
C ALA A 34 -1.24 -14.82 -1.76
N THR A 35 -2.51 -14.70 -1.34
CA THR A 35 -2.89 -14.26 0.01
C THR A 35 -2.51 -15.30 1.06
N VAL A 36 -2.68 -16.58 0.76
CA VAL A 36 -2.24 -17.67 1.64
C VAL A 36 -0.74 -17.59 1.90
N LYS A 37 0.08 -17.40 0.85
CA LYS A 37 1.53 -17.23 0.99
C LYS A 37 1.91 -16.01 1.83
N VAL A 38 1.17 -14.91 1.71
CA VAL A 38 1.35 -13.72 2.55
C VAL A 38 1.09 -14.05 4.02
N ILE A 39 -0.03 -14.71 4.34
CA ILE A 39 -0.37 -15.11 5.71
C ILE A 39 0.72 -16.04 6.30
N GLN A 40 1.15 -17.04 5.54
CA GLN A 40 2.23 -17.95 5.95
C GLN A 40 3.56 -17.22 6.17
N LYS A 41 3.91 -16.27 5.30
CA LYS A 41 5.11 -15.46 5.48
C LYS A 41 5.00 -14.58 6.73
N MET A 42 3.85 -13.96 6.94
CA MET A 42 3.56 -13.11 8.09
C MET A 42 3.68 -13.87 9.41
N SER A 43 3.22 -15.13 9.48
CA SER A 43 3.34 -15.95 10.70
C SER A 43 4.79 -16.35 11.01
N VAL A 44 5.64 -16.49 9.99
CA VAL A 44 7.08 -16.74 10.17
C VAL A 44 7.82 -15.47 10.58
N ASP A 45 7.54 -14.35 9.91
CA ASP A 45 8.22 -13.07 10.17
C ASP A 45 7.80 -12.46 11.52
N PHE A 46 6.54 -12.67 11.95
CA PHE A 46 5.98 -12.18 13.21
C PHE A 46 5.18 -13.27 13.94
N PRO A 47 5.87 -14.24 14.57
CA PRO A 47 5.22 -15.36 15.25
C PRO A 47 4.25 -14.90 16.35
N GLY A 48 3.01 -15.38 16.27
CA GLY A 48 1.95 -15.07 17.24
C GLY A 48 1.38 -13.65 17.18
N ASP A 49 1.72 -12.86 16.16
CA ASP A 49 1.18 -11.50 16.01
C ASP A 49 -0.26 -11.51 15.44
N VAL A 50 -1.12 -10.64 15.97
CA VAL A 50 -2.52 -10.51 15.53
C VAL A 50 -2.65 -10.05 14.07
N GLY A 51 -1.63 -9.39 13.53
CA GLY A 51 -1.61 -8.90 12.16
C GLY A 51 -1.66 -10.01 11.11
N VAL A 52 -1.33 -11.26 11.47
CA VAL A 52 -1.46 -12.44 10.60
C VAL A 52 -2.90 -12.61 10.09
N PHE A 53 -3.90 -12.16 10.85
CA PHE A 53 -5.30 -12.17 10.43
C PHE A 53 -5.70 -11.02 9.50
N SER A 54 -4.85 -10.01 9.33
CA SER A 54 -5.20 -8.80 8.56
C SER A 54 -5.56 -9.07 7.08
N PRO A 55 -4.94 -10.03 6.35
CA PRO A 55 -5.36 -10.34 4.98
C PRO A 55 -6.74 -11.00 4.88
N LEU A 56 -7.36 -11.38 6.00
CA LEU A 56 -8.74 -11.87 6.03
C LEU A 56 -9.77 -10.73 6.00
N ILE A 57 -9.35 -9.49 6.31
CA ILE A 57 -10.24 -8.34 6.46
C ILE A 57 -9.80 -7.11 5.66
N LEU A 58 -8.56 -7.08 5.17
CA LEU A 58 -8.03 -6.03 4.30
C LEU A 58 -7.85 -6.55 2.86
N ASN A 59 -7.91 -5.63 1.91
CA ASN A 59 -7.62 -5.92 0.51
C ASN A 59 -6.14 -6.31 0.34
N HIS A 60 -5.86 -7.50 -0.19
CA HIS A 60 -4.52 -7.87 -0.64
C HIS A 60 -4.33 -7.43 -2.09
N MET A 61 -3.64 -6.29 -2.26
CA MET A 61 -3.35 -5.69 -3.57
C MET A 61 -1.94 -6.06 -4.05
N ILE A 62 -1.83 -6.42 -5.32
CA ILE A 62 -0.56 -6.66 -6.01
C ILE A 62 -0.48 -5.69 -7.18
N LEU A 63 0.35 -4.65 -7.02
CA LEU A 63 0.57 -3.65 -8.06
C LEU A 63 1.61 -4.14 -9.07
N LYS A 64 1.34 -3.93 -10.35
CA LYS A 64 2.29 -4.11 -11.43
C LYS A 64 3.18 -2.87 -11.59
N PRO A 65 4.37 -3.03 -12.19
CA PRO A 65 5.11 -1.94 -12.80
C PRO A 65 4.20 -0.93 -13.51
N GLY A 66 4.15 0.29 -12.99
CA GLY A 66 3.41 1.44 -13.49
C GLY A 66 2.04 1.66 -12.89
N GLU A 67 1.57 0.76 -12.03
CA GLU A 67 0.35 0.97 -11.27
C GLU A 67 0.64 1.83 -10.05
N CYS A 68 -0.35 2.65 -9.70
CA CYS A 68 -0.33 3.54 -8.55
C CYS A 68 -1.57 3.27 -7.71
N CYS A 69 -1.43 3.28 -6.40
CA CYS A 69 -2.56 3.33 -5.49
C CYS A 69 -2.48 4.53 -4.55
N TYR A 70 -3.62 4.92 -3.98
CA TYR A 70 -3.71 5.97 -2.99
C TYR A 70 -4.73 5.57 -1.93
N TYR A 71 -4.39 5.83 -0.67
CA TYR A 71 -5.29 5.68 0.46
C TYR A 71 -5.23 6.96 1.31
N ALA A 72 -6.39 7.37 1.81
CA ALA A 72 -6.51 8.58 2.60
C ALA A 72 -6.06 8.35 4.06
N ALA A 73 -6.09 9.42 4.85
CA ALA A 73 -5.96 9.30 6.30
C ALA A 73 -7.05 8.37 6.87
N GLU A 74 -6.78 7.79 8.04
CA GLU A 74 -7.73 6.94 8.78
C GLU A 74 -8.02 5.57 8.13
N GLU A 75 -7.19 5.17 7.16
CA GLU A 75 -7.28 3.87 6.47
C GLU A 75 -6.11 2.96 6.83
N LEU A 76 -6.42 1.71 7.21
CA LEU A 76 -5.41 0.74 7.62
C LEU A 76 -4.76 0.07 6.40
N HIS A 77 -3.43 0.10 6.33
CA HIS A 77 -2.65 -0.47 5.24
C HIS A 77 -1.31 -0.99 5.75
N ALA A 78 -0.67 -1.86 4.96
CA ALA A 78 0.68 -2.33 5.20
C ALA A 78 1.35 -2.70 3.88
N TYR A 79 2.62 -2.34 3.73
CA TYR A 79 3.44 -2.81 2.61
C TYR A 79 4.10 -4.14 2.99
N LEU A 80 3.95 -5.13 2.10
CA LEU A 80 4.38 -6.51 2.38
C LEU A 80 5.70 -6.86 1.69
N SER A 81 5.88 -6.42 0.44
CA SER A 81 7.08 -6.69 -0.35
C SER A 81 7.08 -5.86 -1.64
N GLY A 82 8.26 -5.63 -2.20
CA GLY A 82 8.45 -4.96 -3.48
C GLY A 82 9.22 -3.66 -3.35
N GLU A 83 9.33 -2.96 -4.46
CA GLU A 83 9.98 -1.66 -4.59
C GLU A 83 8.96 -0.67 -5.15
N CYS A 84 8.87 0.51 -4.54
CA CYS A 84 7.97 1.57 -4.96
C CYS A 84 8.53 2.94 -4.62
N VAL A 85 8.08 3.95 -5.38
CA VAL A 85 8.19 5.35 -4.96
C VAL A 85 6.98 5.67 -4.10
N GLU A 86 7.22 6.19 -2.89
CA GLU A 86 6.16 6.58 -1.96
C GLU A 86 6.05 8.10 -1.86
N CYS A 87 4.85 8.64 -2.05
CA CYS A 87 4.54 10.06 -1.81
C CYS A 87 3.61 10.21 -0.59
N VAL A 88 4.07 10.94 0.43
CA VAL A 88 3.28 11.23 1.64
C VAL A 88 3.13 12.72 1.86
N GLY A 89 2.00 13.12 2.45
CA GLY A 89 1.86 14.47 3.00
C GLY A 89 2.94 14.74 4.06
N CYS A 90 3.20 16.01 4.36
CA CYS A 90 4.22 16.42 5.32
C CYS A 90 3.82 16.09 6.79
N SER A 91 3.77 14.81 7.13
CA SER A 91 3.40 14.27 8.42
C SER A 91 4.23 13.03 8.73
N ASN A 92 4.58 12.84 9.98
CA ASN A 92 5.21 11.62 10.50
C ASN A 92 4.35 10.93 11.57
N ASN A 93 3.08 11.31 11.67
CA ASN A 93 2.14 10.68 12.61
C ASN A 93 1.79 9.28 12.11
N THR A 94 2.01 8.27 12.94
CA THR A 94 1.70 6.88 12.61
C THR A 94 1.13 6.17 13.84
N ILE A 95 -0.13 5.73 13.73
CA ILE A 95 -0.74 4.78 14.65
C ILE A 95 -0.53 3.38 14.05
N ARG A 96 -0.03 2.45 14.86
CA ARG A 96 0.29 1.08 14.42
C ARG A 96 -0.81 0.14 14.87
N ALA A 97 -1.08 -0.90 14.08
CA ALA A 97 -2.08 -1.92 14.41
C ALA A 97 -1.48 -3.25 14.86
N ALA A 98 -0.39 -3.68 14.22
CA ALA A 98 0.16 -5.02 14.36
C ALA A 98 1.57 -5.11 13.72
N MET A 99 2.17 -6.31 13.71
CA MET A 99 3.38 -6.66 12.95
C MET A 99 4.56 -5.72 13.27
N THR A 100 4.73 -5.40 14.55
CA THR A 100 5.75 -4.43 14.96
C THR A 100 6.14 -4.63 16.42
N PRO A 101 7.43 -4.46 16.78
CA PRO A 101 7.85 -4.41 18.17
C PRO A 101 7.61 -3.02 18.80
N LYS A 102 7.18 -2.02 18.01
CA LYS A 102 6.95 -0.65 18.47
C LYS A 102 5.62 -0.53 19.22
N PHE A 103 5.42 0.59 19.91
CA PHE A 103 4.17 0.88 20.62
C PHE A 103 2.95 0.86 19.68
N ILE A 104 1.87 0.24 20.17
CA ILE A 104 0.56 0.12 19.52
C ILE A 104 -0.46 0.78 20.45
N ASP A 105 -1.00 1.92 20.04
CA ASP A 105 -2.11 2.59 20.71
C ASP A 105 -3.44 2.03 20.18
N ARG A 106 -3.96 1.02 20.87
CA ARG A 106 -5.16 0.30 20.40
C ARG A 106 -6.43 1.14 20.50
N ASP A 107 -6.53 1.95 21.54
CA ASP A 107 -7.73 2.76 21.77
C ASP A 107 -7.79 3.89 20.73
N ALA A 108 -6.67 4.58 20.50
CA ALA A 108 -6.57 5.59 19.44
C ALA A 108 -6.80 4.97 18.05
N LEU A 109 -6.23 3.79 17.77
CA LEU A 109 -6.46 3.08 16.50
C LEU A 109 -7.96 2.83 16.26
N CYS A 110 -8.68 2.31 17.26
CA CYS A 110 -10.11 2.03 17.10
C CYS A 110 -10.96 3.30 17.01
N GLU A 111 -10.48 4.42 17.57
CA GLU A 111 -11.15 5.71 17.50
C GLU A 111 -11.01 6.37 16.13
N VAL A 112 -9.82 6.32 15.52
CA VAL A 112 -9.54 7.07 14.28
C VAL A 112 -9.93 6.36 13.00
N LEU A 113 -9.99 5.02 12.98
CA LEU A 113 -10.26 4.29 11.73
C LEU A 113 -11.63 4.67 11.16
N ASN A 114 -11.69 4.93 9.85
CA ASN A 114 -12.96 5.30 9.20
C ASN A 114 -13.84 4.09 8.83
N TYR A 115 -13.30 2.88 8.92
CA TYR A 115 -13.97 1.60 8.62
C TYR A 115 -14.64 1.52 7.24
N ARG A 116 -14.21 2.33 6.27
CA ARG A 116 -14.74 2.28 4.90
C ARG A 116 -14.36 0.94 4.27
N MET A 117 -15.36 0.19 3.82
CA MET A 117 -15.18 -1.05 3.08
C MET A 117 -15.42 -0.81 1.59
N THR A 118 -14.36 -0.82 0.81
CA THR A 118 -14.38 -0.64 -0.63
C THR A 118 -13.61 -1.74 -1.34
N PRO A 119 -13.95 -2.05 -2.59
CA PRO A 119 -13.18 -3.00 -3.36
C PRO A 119 -11.78 -2.43 -3.69
N PRO A 120 -10.79 -3.27 -4.00
CA PRO A 120 -9.41 -2.83 -4.24
C PRO A 120 -9.25 -1.78 -5.35
N GLU A 121 -10.10 -1.81 -6.37
CA GLU A 121 -10.06 -0.87 -7.49
C GLU A 121 -10.27 0.59 -7.08
N ASP A 122 -10.98 0.87 -5.99
CA ASP A 122 -11.21 2.23 -5.49
C ASP A 122 -9.91 2.91 -5.01
N TYR A 123 -8.87 2.11 -4.77
CA TYR A 123 -7.56 2.59 -4.37
C TYR A 123 -6.64 2.88 -5.56
N LEU A 124 -6.97 2.44 -6.78
CA LEU A 124 -6.10 2.61 -7.93
C LEU A 124 -6.18 4.05 -8.48
N VAL A 125 -5.02 4.66 -8.69
CA VAL A 125 -4.92 5.99 -9.32
C VAL A 125 -4.61 5.79 -10.80
N PRO A 126 -5.51 6.23 -11.71
CA PRO A 126 -5.29 6.04 -13.14
C PRO A 126 -4.16 6.93 -13.65
N ALA A 127 -3.31 6.35 -14.50
CA ALA A 127 -2.32 7.10 -15.27
C ALA A 127 -3.03 7.91 -16.37
N THR A 128 -2.93 9.23 -16.32
CA THR A 128 -3.50 10.14 -17.32
C THR A 128 -2.37 10.73 -18.18
N PRO A 129 -2.27 10.39 -19.48
CA PRO A 129 -1.24 10.96 -20.34
C PRO A 129 -1.38 12.48 -20.47
N LEU A 130 -0.29 13.22 -20.32
CA LEU A 130 -0.29 14.67 -20.54
C LEU A 130 -0.22 14.98 -22.04
N ALA A 131 -1.26 15.64 -22.56
CA ALA A 131 -1.42 15.88 -24.01
C ALA A 131 -0.24 16.64 -24.65
N ASP A 132 0.31 17.62 -23.94
CA ASP A 132 1.39 18.48 -24.45
C ASP A 132 2.79 17.85 -24.25
N TYR A 133 2.88 16.75 -23.49
CA TYR A 133 4.15 16.13 -23.09
C TYR A 133 4.15 14.62 -23.34
N PRO A 134 4.47 14.18 -24.58
CA PRO A 134 4.59 12.76 -24.90
C PRO A 134 5.57 12.05 -23.96
N GLY A 135 5.15 10.93 -23.39
CA GLY A 135 5.96 10.12 -22.47
C GLY A 135 5.81 10.50 -21.00
N VAL A 136 4.95 11.47 -20.69
CA VAL A 136 4.61 11.84 -19.32
C VAL A 136 3.20 11.36 -18.97
N ASP A 137 3.11 10.56 -17.92
CA ASP A 137 1.85 10.16 -17.30
C ASP A 137 1.66 10.91 -15.97
N GLU A 138 0.46 11.44 -15.74
CA GLU A 138 0.06 12.05 -14.47
C GLU A 138 -0.74 11.07 -13.61
N TYR A 139 -0.39 11.02 -12.33
CA TYR A 139 -1.15 10.39 -11.26
C TYR A 139 -1.57 11.48 -10.28
N SER A 140 -2.86 11.77 -10.23
CA SER A 140 -3.44 12.81 -9.38
C SER A 140 -4.45 12.19 -8.42
N PRO A 141 -4.02 11.67 -7.26
CA PRO A 141 -4.96 11.20 -6.24
C PRO A 141 -5.83 12.35 -5.72
N ASP A 142 -6.93 12.03 -5.03
CA ASP A 142 -7.80 13.02 -4.37
C ASP A 142 -7.15 13.52 -3.07
N CYS A 143 -5.97 14.15 -3.20
CA CYS A 143 -5.27 14.85 -2.13
C CYS A 143 -4.85 16.24 -2.60
N LYS A 144 -4.54 17.13 -1.64
CA LYS A 144 -4.14 18.52 -1.93
C LYS A 144 -2.62 18.72 -1.85
N ASP A 145 -1.92 17.71 -1.38
CA ASP A 145 -0.54 17.81 -0.95
C ASP A 145 0.45 17.57 -2.10
N PHE A 146 0.10 16.68 -3.05
CA PHE A 146 1.01 16.29 -4.12
C PHE A 146 0.29 15.77 -5.37
N GLN A 147 1.01 15.81 -6.49
CA GLN A 147 0.72 15.08 -7.72
C GLN A 147 2.01 14.41 -8.17
N LEU A 148 1.90 13.30 -8.90
CA LEU A 148 3.04 12.54 -9.39
C LEU A 148 3.05 12.51 -10.90
N HIS A 149 4.16 12.89 -11.52
CA HIS A 149 4.39 12.71 -12.95
C HIS A 149 5.47 11.67 -13.17
N ARG A 150 5.14 10.65 -13.95
CA ARG A 150 6.09 9.65 -14.43
C ARG A 150 6.53 10.00 -15.83
N ILE A 151 7.82 10.27 -15.98
CA ILE A 151 8.45 10.60 -17.26
C ILE A 151 9.18 9.34 -17.76
N ARG A 152 8.85 8.90 -18.98
CA ARG A 152 9.51 7.77 -19.64
C ARG A 152 10.31 8.28 -20.82
N GLU A 153 11.54 7.78 -20.97
CA GLU A 153 12.33 8.08 -22.16
C GLU A 153 11.67 7.43 -23.38
N ILE A 154 11.24 8.26 -24.33
CA ILE A 154 10.78 7.78 -25.63
C ILE A 154 11.96 7.88 -26.58
N MET A 155 12.37 6.77 -27.18
CA MET A 155 13.29 6.78 -28.31
C MET A 155 12.63 7.50 -29.50
N ALA A 156 12.88 8.80 -29.62
CA ALA A 156 12.37 9.59 -30.72
C ALA A 156 13.12 9.25 -32.03
N THR A 157 12.38 8.88 -33.08
CA THR A 157 12.93 8.60 -34.42
C THR A 157 13.25 9.86 -35.23
N MET A 158 12.97 11.06 -34.72
CA MET A 158 13.26 12.34 -35.37
C MET A 158 13.62 13.43 -34.34
N PRO A 159 14.48 14.41 -34.68
CA PRO A 159 14.79 15.53 -33.81
C PRO A 159 13.58 16.46 -33.74
N THR A 160 12.67 16.22 -32.81
CA THR A 160 11.63 17.19 -32.48
C THR A 160 12.27 18.37 -31.77
N LYS A 161 11.87 19.60 -32.11
CA LYS A 161 12.12 20.77 -31.27
C LYS A 161 11.57 20.43 -29.89
N LYS A 162 12.46 20.17 -28.93
CA LYS A 162 12.12 19.69 -27.58
C LYS A 162 10.90 20.44 -27.02
N PRO A 163 9.83 19.78 -26.56
CA PRO A 163 9.23 20.25 -25.33
C PRO A 163 10.29 19.96 -24.25
N ILE A 164 11.01 20.98 -23.81
CA ILE A 164 11.85 20.84 -22.63
C ILE A 164 10.84 20.74 -21.49
N PHE A 165 10.72 19.56 -20.88
CA PHE A 165 10.02 19.44 -19.61
C PHE A 165 10.93 20.06 -18.56
N THR A 166 10.65 21.29 -18.15
CA THR A 166 11.37 21.94 -17.05
C THR A 166 10.55 21.80 -15.79
N ILE A 167 11.24 21.62 -14.65
CA ILE A 167 10.60 21.62 -13.33
C ILE A 167 9.82 22.94 -13.11
N ASP A 168 10.24 24.03 -13.77
CA ASP A 168 9.60 25.34 -13.74
C ASP A 168 8.23 25.39 -14.45
N ASP A 169 7.87 24.37 -15.23
CA ASP A 169 6.55 24.25 -15.87
C ASP A 169 5.46 23.82 -14.86
N PHE A 170 5.84 23.45 -13.63
CA PHE A 170 4.92 23.09 -12.56
C PHE A 170 4.53 24.26 -11.67
N VAL A 171 3.25 24.30 -11.30
CA VAL A 171 2.76 25.23 -10.29
C VAL A 171 3.15 24.70 -8.91
N GLY A 172 4.23 25.22 -8.34
CA GLY A 172 4.64 24.91 -6.96
C GLY A 172 6.10 24.52 -6.83
N LYS A 173 6.41 23.75 -5.78
CA LYS A 173 7.74 23.15 -5.59
C LYS A 173 7.70 21.74 -6.14
N ALA A 174 8.73 21.35 -6.89
CA ALA A 174 8.86 20.00 -7.41
C ALA A 174 10.25 19.44 -7.08
N PHE A 175 10.30 18.12 -6.96
CA PHE A 175 11.52 17.33 -6.84
C PHE A 175 11.46 16.22 -7.90
N ALA A 176 12.61 15.81 -8.41
CA ALA A 176 12.72 14.75 -9.39
C ALA A 176 13.62 13.65 -8.85
N VAL A 177 13.22 12.40 -9.06
CA VAL A 177 13.99 11.21 -8.72
C VAL A 177 14.15 10.40 -10.00
N ASP A 178 15.39 10.12 -10.38
CA ASP A 178 15.69 9.16 -11.43
C ASP A 178 15.68 7.76 -10.80
N SER A 179 14.89 6.85 -11.38
CA SER A 179 14.67 5.53 -10.81
C SER A 179 14.46 4.49 -11.90
N GLU A 180 15.04 3.32 -11.69
CA GLU A 180 14.72 2.10 -12.45
C GLU A 180 13.46 1.39 -11.88
N MET A 181 12.86 1.91 -10.80
CA MET A 181 11.64 1.37 -10.21
C MET A 181 10.41 1.75 -11.03
N ASP A 182 9.51 0.79 -11.23
CA ASP A 182 8.30 1.03 -11.99
C ASP A 182 7.03 1.19 -11.14
N GLY A 183 7.02 0.84 -9.84
CA GLY A 183 5.83 0.92 -8.97
C GLY A 183 5.71 2.23 -8.18
N PHE A 184 4.48 2.72 -7.94
CA PHE A 184 4.21 3.97 -7.20
C PHE A 184 3.13 3.77 -6.13
N ILE A 185 3.30 4.40 -4.97
CA ILE A 185 2.32 4.44 -3.86
C ILE A 185 2.19 5.87 -3.36
#